data_AF-A0A3C0E2U4-F1
#
_entry.id   AF-A0A3C0E2U4-F1
#
_cell.length_a   1.000
_cell.length_b   1.000
_cell.length_c   1.000
_cell.angle_alpha   90.00
_cell.angle_beta   90.00
_cell.angle_gamma   90.00
#
_symmetry.space_group_name_H-M   'P 1'
#
loop_
_entity.id
_entity.type
_entity.pdbx_description
1 polymer ?
#
loop_
_entity_poly.entity_id
_entity_poly.type
_entity_poly.pdbx_seq_one_letter_code
_entity_poly.pdbx_strand_id
1 'polypeptide(L)'
;MAFNRKQRLRDNIEAIRTAFILDREQRTPTARERLLLERYCGFGGLKCILNPAKELTDAVHWAKSDLELFAPTVELHRLVRENCRDEMEYKRYMDAMKQSVLTAFYTPPEITDAIADVLHGHGIRPDRVLEPSAGVGAFVDAVLGYKPDADIMAFEKDLMTGRILKHLHPDQKVRVQGFEKIEKPFTGYFDLVISNIPFGDVAVFDPEFTVSHDPARRSAAKTIHNYFFLKSLDTVREGGIVAFITSQGVLDA
;
A
#
# COMPACT_ATOMS: atom_id res chain seq x y z
N MET A 1 9.06 18.25 9.33
CA MET A 1 7.89 19.01 9.83
C MET A 1 7.26 18.25 10.99
N ALA A 2 6.73 18.95 12.01
CA ALA A 2 6.10 18.29 13.15
C ALA A 2 4.88 17.46 12.72
N PHE A 3 4.69 16.31 13.35
CA PHE A 3 3.61 15.36 13.06
C PHE A 3 2.23 15.96 13.43
N ASN A 4 1.53 16.54 12.45
CA ASN A 4 0.19 17.09 12.66
C ASN A 4 -0.89 16.02 12.37
N ARG A 5 -1.30 15.32 13.44
CA ARG A 5 -2.31 14.24 13.39
C ARG A 5 -3.63 14.67 12.74
N LYS A 6 -4.09 15.87 13.06
CA LYS A 6 -5.37 16.39 12.60
C LYS A 6 -5.35 16.70 11.11
N GLN A 7 -4.27 17.29 10.63
CA GLN A 7 -4.11 17.58 9.20
C GLN A 7 -4.03 16.28 8.39
N ARG A 8 -3.21 15.30 8.82
CA ARG A 8 -3.13 13.98 8.15
C ARG A 8 -4.50 13.28 8.08
N LEU A 9 -5.27 13.31 9.17
CA LEU A 9 -6.60 12.72 9.19
C LEU A 9 -7.55 13.42 8.20
N ARG A 10 -7.51 14.75 8.12
CA ARG A 10 -8.30 15.52 7.14
C ARG A 10 -7.90 15.22 5.71
N ASP A 11 -6.61 15.22 5.40
CA ASP A 11 -6.11 14.92 4.06
C ASP A 11 -6.52 13.51 3.63
N ASN A 12 -6.45 12.53 4.54
CA ASN A 12 -6.95 11.19 4.28
C ASN A 12 -8.46 11.16 4.03
N ILE A 13 -9.27 11.87 4.83
CA ILE A 13 -10.73 11.93 4.65
C ILE A 13 -11.08 12.52 3.27
N GLU A 14 -10.42 13.60 2.87
CA GLU A 14 -10.65 14.23 1.57
C GLU A 14 -10.23 13.34 0.40
N ALA A 15 -9.10 12.64 0.52
CA ALA A 15 -8.68 11.65 -0.48
C ALA A 15 -9.69 10.50 -0.60
N ILE A 16 -10.14 9.94 0.53
CA ILE A 16 -11.15 8.86 0.56
C ILE A 16 -12.47 9.34 -0.05
N ARG A 17 -12.91 10.55 0.30
CA ARG A 17 -14.12 11.17 -0.25
C ARG A 17 -14.01 11.30 -1.77
N THR A 18 -12.86 11.77 -2.24
CA THR A 18 -12.57 11.92 -3.66
C THR A 18 -12.60 10.56 -4.37
N ALA A 19 -11.95 9.53 -3.81
CA ALA A 19 -11.95 8.19 -4.38
C ALA A 19 -13.38 7.61 -4.50
N PHE A 20 -14.22 7.77 -3.47
CA PHE A 20 -15.61 7.33 -3.54
C PHE A 20 -16.43 8.05 -4.62
N ILE A 21 -16.20 9.36 -4.80
CA ILE A 21 -16.85 10.13 -5.87
C ILE A 21 -16.44 9.59 -7.24
N LEU A 22 -15.14 9.37 -7.45
CA LEU A 22 -14.60 8.86 -8.71
C LEU A 22 -15.12 7.46 -9.04
N ASP A 23 -15.20 6.58 -8.05
CA ASP A 23 -15.79 5.26 -8.22
C ASP A 23 -17.27 5.33 -8.58
N ARG A 24 -18.05 6.22 -7.94
CA ARG A 24 -19.47 6.38 -8.28
C ARG A 24 -19.66 6.94 -9.69
N GLU A 25 -18.80 7.87 -10.09
CA GLU A 25 -18.85 8.54 -11.39
C GLU A 25 -18.15 7.76 -12.52
N GLN A 26 -17.44 6.68 -12.18
CA GLN A 26 -16.72 5.81 -13.12
C GLN A 26 -15.78 6.61 -14.06
N ARG A 27 -15.00 7.53 -13.48
CA ARG A 27 -14.08 8.39 -14.23
C ARG A 27 -12.71 8.51 -13.58
N THR A 28 -11.74 8.95 -14.38
CA THR A 28 -10.39 9.30 -13.88
C THR A 28 -10.41 10.65 -13.15
N PRO A 29 -9.47 10.86 -12.20
CA PRO A 29 -9.37 12.12 -11.48
C PRO A 29 -8.97 13.28 -12.39
N THR A 30 -9.53 14.46 -12.12
CA THR A 30 -8.97 15.72 -12.60
C THR A 30 -7.62 16.00 -11.94
N ALA A 31 -6.82 16.94 -12.48
CA ALA A 31 -5.55 17.33 -11.88
C ALA A 31 -5.70 17.78 -10.40
N ARG A 32 -6.79 18.48 -10.07
CA ARG A 32 -7.07 18.90 -8.69
C ARG A 32 -7.41 17.72 -7.78
N GLU A 33 -8.21 16.78 -8.25
CA GLU A 33 -8.57 15.58 -7.48
C GLU A 33 -7.37 14.66 -7.30
N ARG A 34 -6.48 14.57 -8.30
CA ARG A 34 -5.22 13.84 -8.19
C ARG A 34 -4.37 14.38 -7.04
N LEU A 35 -4.22 15.71 -6.93
CA LEU A 35 -3.51 16.34 -5.79
C LEU A 35 -4.14 16.04 -4.42
N LEU A 36 -5.45 15.75 -4.36
CA LEU A 36 -6.10 15.34 -3.11
C LEU A 36 -5.77 13.88 -2.78
N LEU A 37 -5.82 13.00 -3.79
CA LEU A 37 -5.45 11.59 -3.66
C LEU A 37 -3.99 11.41 -3.24
N GLU A 38 -3.07 12.18 -3.83
CA GLU A 38 -1.63 12.14 -3.53
C GLU A 38 -1.30 12.56 -2.08
N ARG A 39 -2.20 13.28 -1.40
CA ARG A 39 -2.02 13.64 0.03
C ARG A 39 -2.39 12.50 0.97
N TYR A 40 -3.02 11.44 0.47
CA TYR A 40 -3.32 10.27 1.29
C TYR A 40 -2.03 9.62 1.76
N CYS A 41 -1.91 9.46 3.07
CA CYS A 41 -0.72 8.90 3.70
C CYS A 41 -1.07 7.81 4.71
N GLY A 42 -2.24 7.17 4.53
CA GLY A 42 -2.73 6.09 5.38
C GLY A 42 -2.86 6.49 6.85
N PHE A 43 -3.14 5.52 7.71
CA PHE A 43 -3.45 5.78 9.12
C PHE A 43 -2.27 5.55 10.08
N GLY A 44 -1.04 5.43 9.55
CA GLY A 44 0.17 5.19 10.34
C GLY A 44 0.34 6.19 11.48
N GLY A 45 0.28 5.70 12.73
CA GLY A 45 0.37 6.51 13.95
C GLY A 45 -0.90 7.27 14.35
N LEU A 46 -1.99 7.18 13.58
CA LEU A 46 -3.31 7.75 13.91
C LEU A 46 -4.11 6.77 14.80
N LYS A 47 -3.69 6.63 16.06
CA LYS A 47 -4.35 5.75 17.05
C LYS A 47 -5.84 6.04 17.26
N CYS A 48 -6.31 7.24 16.91
CA CYS A 48 -7.71 7.63 16.98
C CYS A 48 -8.65 6.72 16.16
N ILE A 49 -8.14 6.06 15.12
CA ILE A 49 -8.90 5.10 14.30
C ILE A 49 -9.28 3.82 15.08
N LEU A 50 -8.58 3.53 16.18
CA LEU A 50 -8.85 2.38 17.04
C LEU A 50 -10.01 2.66 18.02
N ASN A 51 -10.34 3.93 18.26
CA ASN A 51 -11.34 4.35 19.23
C ASN A 51 -12.77 4.24 18.65
N PRO A 52 -13.79 4.07 19.50
CA PRO A 52 -15.19 4.13 19.05
C PRO A 52 -15.55 5.53 18.56
N ALA A 53 -16.22 5.63 17.41
CA ALA A 53 -16.63 6.90 16.79
C ALA A 53 -17.90 6.73 15.93
N LYS A 54 -18.83 5.91 16.39
CA LYS A 54 -20.10 5.66 15.69
C LYS A 54 -21.12 6.76 15.97
N GLU A 55 -21.15 7.26 17.21
CA GLU A 55 -22.12 8.25 17.68
C GLU A 55 -21.41 9.36 18.43
N LEU A 56 -22.01 10.57 18.50
CA LEU A 56 -21.41 11.70 19.22
C LEU A 56 -21.19 11.42 20.73
N THR A 57 -21.99 10.52 21.30
CA THR A 57 -21.88 10.02 22.67
C THR A 57 -20.58 9.26 22.94
N ASP A 58 -19.96 8.68 21.90
CA ASP A 58 -18.70 7.95 22.03
C ASP A 58 -17.52 8.84 22.50
N ALA A 59 -17.66 10.18 22.40
CA ALA A 59 -16.65 11.14 22.84
C ALA A 59 -16.22 10.93 24.31
N VAL A 60 -17.09 10.35 25.15
CA VAL A 60 -16.77 10.04 26.56
C VAL A 60 -15.66 9.00 26.73
N HIS A 61 -15.42 8.18 25.70
CA HIS A 61 -14.38 7.15 25.68
C HIS A 61 -13.03 7.67 25.15
N TRP A 62 -12.94 8.95 24.78
CA TRP A 62 -11.75 9.54 24.20
C TRP A 62 -10.91 10.27 25.25
N ALA A 63 -9.59 10.15 25.14
CA ALA A 63 -8.68 10.97 25.92
C ALA A 63 -8.88 12.45 25.57
N LYS A 64 -8.84 13.33 26.59
CA LYS A 64 -8.99 14.79 26.39
C LYS A 64 -8.01 15.36 25.36
N SER A 65 -6.81 14.81 25.29
CA SER A 65 -5.76 15.21 24.33
C SER A 65 -6.08 14.86 22.87
N ASP A 66 -7.02 13.94 22.62
CA ASP A 66 -7.38 13.47 21.28
C ASP A 66 -8.81 13.87 20.87
N LEU A 67 -9.55 14.59 21.73
CA LEU A 67 -10.92 15.03 21.44
C LEU A 67 -11.04 15.87 20.16
N GLU A 68 -9.98 16.61 19.79
CA GLU A 68 -9.99 17.36 18.53
C GLU A 68 -10.01 16.49 17.26
N LEU A 69 -9.68 15.20 17.40
CA LEU A 69 -9.71 14.21 16.33
C LEU A 69 -11.06 13.47 16.28
N PHE A 70 -11.87 13.55 17.33
CA PHE A 70 -13.14 12.82 17.42
C PHE A 70 -14.09 13.15 16.27
N ALA A 71 -14.38 14.43 16.05
CA ALA A 71 -15.31 14.84 15.00
C ALA A 71 -14.84 14.42 13.59
N PRO A 72 -13.56 14.63 13.20
CA PRO A 72 -13.02 14.06 11.96
C PRO A 72 -13.11 12.52 11.89
N THR A 73 -12.89 11.81 13.00
CA THR A 73 -13.03 10.34 13.00
C THR A 73 -14.49 9.93 12.79
N VAL A 74 -15.46 10.59 13.43
CA VAL A 74 -16.90 10.34 13.17
C VAL A 74 -17.24 10.61 11.70
N GLU A 75 -16.72 11.69 11.13
CA GLU A 75 -16.88 12.01 9.70
C GLU A 75 -16.33 10.89 8.81
N LEU A 76 -15.13 10.37 9.08
CA LEU A 76 -14.55 9.25 8.36
C LEU A 76 -15.46 8.00 8.42
N HIS A 77 -15.92 7.64 9.62
CA HIS A 77 -16.82 6.51 9.81
C HIS A 77 -18.12 6.65 9.00
N ARG A 78 -18.71 7.85 9.04
CA ARG A 78 -19.92 8.17 8.28
C ARG A 78 -19.65 8.08 6.78
N LEU A 79 -18.58 8.70 6.30
CA LEU A 79 -18.18 8.71 4.89
C LEU A 79 -18.02 7.28 4.36
N VAL A 80 -17.30 6.42 5.08
CA VAL A 80 -17.11 5.03 4.66
C VAL A 80 -18.42 4.27 4.69
N ARG A 81 -19.24 4.42 5.76
CA ARG A 81 -20.53 3.72 5.86
C ARG A 81 -21.50 4.11 4.74
N GLU A 82 -21.61 5.39 4.42
CA GLU A 82 -22.49 5.90 3.34
C GLU A 82 -22.08 5.40 1.94
N ASN A 83 -20.83 4.95 1.77
CA ASN A 83 -20.31 4.44 0.51
C ASN A 83 -20.09 2.91 0.50
N CYS A 84 -20.54 2.20 1.54
CA CYS A 84 -20.55 0.74 1.60
C CYS A 84 -21.95 0.19 1.26
N ARG A 85 -21.99 -1.01 0.69
CA ARG A 85 -23.25 -1.70 0.35
C ARG A 85 -23.98 -2.22 1.58
N ASP A 86 -23.22 -2.66 2.58
CA ASP A 86 -23.72 -3.24 3.82
C ASP A 86 -22.72 -3.06 4.98
N GLU A 87 -23.14 -3.47 6.17
CA GLU A 87 -22.32 -3.43 7.39
C GLU A 87 -21.10 -4.36 7.33
N MET A 88 -21.13 -5.43 6.53
CA MET A 88 -20.00 -6.34 6.39
C MET A 88 -18.86 -5.68 5.60
N GLU A 89 -19.19 -5.01 4.50
CA GLU A 89 -18.22 -4.24 3.72
C GLU A 89 -17.65 -3.08 4.55
N TYR A 90 -18.51 -2.32 5.24
CA TYR A 90 -18.07 -1.28 6.15
C TYR A 90 -17.10 -1.82 7.21
N LYS A 91 -17.43 -2.95 7.85
CA LYS A 91 -16.55 -3.59 8.84
C LYS A 91 -15.19 -3.95 8.22
N ARG A 92 -15.16 -4.48 7.00
CA ARG A 92 -13.91 -4.82 6.30
C ARG A 92 -13.02 -3.59 6.07
N TYR A 93 -13.58 -2.45 5.64
CA TYR A 93 -12.82 -1.21 5.52
C TYR A 93 -12.30 -0.72 6.87
N MET A 94 -13.14 -0.74 7.91
CA MET A 94 -12.72 -0.33 9.24
C MET A 94 -11.59 -1.22 9.79
N ASP A 95 -11.69 -2.53 9.61
CA ASP A 95 -10.66 -3.47 10.06
C ASP A 95 -9.34 -3.28 9.29
N ALA A 96 -9.40 -3.02 7.98
CA ALA A 96 -8.22 -2.68 7.17
C ALA A 96 -7.57 -1.36 7.63
N MET A 97 -8.36 -0.30 7.85
CA MET A 97 -7.85 0.98 8.36
C MET A 97 -7.24 0.86 9.76
N LYS A 98 -7.78 0.01 10.63
CA LYS A 98 -7.18 -0.26 11.95
C LYS A 98 -5.84 -0.98 11.82
N GLN A 99 -5.72 -1.95 10.90
CA GLN A 99 -4.46 -2.63 10.63
C GLN A 99 -3.40 -1.66 10.09
N SER A 100 -3.80 -0.72 9.23
CA SER A 100 -2.89 0.27 8.64
C SER A 100 -2.34 1.29 9.66
N VAL A 101 -2.93 1.40 10.85
CA VAL A 101 -2.37 2.23 11.96
C VAL A 101 -0.95 1.84 12.32
N LEU A 102 -0.61 0.55 12.19
CA LEU A 102 0.70 0.00 12.54
C LEU A 102 1.62 -0.20 11.33
N THR A 103 1.10 -0.12 10.10
CA THR A 103 1.85 -0.56 8.91
C THR A 103 1.96 0.49 7.80
N ALA A 104 1.16 1.56 7.82
CA ALA A 104 1.16 2.57 6.76
C ALA A 104 2.28 3.61 6.93
N PHE A 105 3.49 3.22 6.56
CA PHE A 105 4.66 4.09 6.46
C PHE A 105 5.10 4.19 5.00
N TYR A 106 4.95 5.37 4.41
CA TYR A 106 5.21 5.59 2.98
C TYR A 106 6.64 6.04 2.72
N THR A 107 7.20 5.55 1.62
CA THR A 107 8.53 5.93 1.14
C THR A 107 8.50 7.35 0.60
N PRO A 108 9.39 8.26 1.06
CA PRO A 108 9.49 9.59 0.49
C PRO A 108 9.91 9.52 -1.00
N PRO A 109 9.35 10.40 -1.87
CA PRO A 109 9.71 10.44 -3.29
C PRO A 109 11.22 10.58 -3.54
N GLU A 110 11.93 11.31 -2.67
CA GLU A 110 13.37 11.51 -2.80
C GLU A 110 14.15 10.18 -2.73
N ILE A 111 13.62 9.19 -2.02
CA ILE A 111 14.23 7.86 -1.92
C ILE A 111 13.86 7.00 -3.12
N THR A 112 12.60 7.01 -3.56
CA THR A 112 12.16 6.23 -4.72
C THR A 112 12.83 6.72 -6.01
N ASP A 113 12.92 8.05 -6.16
CA ASP A 113 13.55 8.71 -7.30
C ASP A 113 15.05 8.42 -7.35
N ALA A 114 15.74 8.43 -6.20
CA ALA A 114 17.16 8.09 -6.14
C ALA A 114 17.45 6.65 -6.57
N ILE A 115 16.61 5.69 -6.16
CA ILE A 115 16.75 4.29 -6.57
C ILE A 115 16.47 4.16 -8.08
N ALA A 116 15.41 4.78 -8.57
CA ALA A 116 15.06 4.74 -9.99
C ALA A 116 16.13 5.42 -10.87
N ASP A 117 16.70 6.54 -10.42
CA ASP A 117 17.80 7.25 -11.09
C ASP A 117 19.05 6.37 -11.21
N VAL A 118 19.45 5.68 -10.13
CA VAL A 118 20.60 4.76 -10.17
C VAL A 118 20.37 3.64 -11.19
N LEU A 119 19.18 3.01 -11.18
CA LEU A 119 18.84 1.99 -12.17
C LEU A 119 18.93 2.58 -13.60
N HIS A 120 18.38 3.78 -13.80
CA HIS A 120 18.42 4.48 -15.07
C HIS A 120 19.86 4.78 -15.53
N GLY A 121 20.71 5.31 -14.65
CA GLY A 121 22.11 5.63 -14.93
C GLY A 121 22.94 4.41 -15.34
N HIS A 122 22.59 3.23 -14.83
CA HIS A 122 23.20 1.95 -15.23
C HIS A 122 22.59 1.31 -16.49
N GLY A 123 21.74 2.03 -17.22
CA GLY A 123 21.15 1.54 -18.47
C GLY A 123 20.01 0.54 -18.28
N ILE A 124 19.50 0.36 -17.05
CA ILE A 124 18.36 -0.52 -16.78
C ILE A 124 17.09 0.19 -17.24
N ARG A 125 16.39 -0.39 -18.20
CA ARG A 125 15.13 0.11 -18.78
C ARG A 125 14.11 -1.04 -18.79
N PRO A 126 13.42 -1.31 -17.67
CA PRO A 126 12.55 -2.47 -17.57
C PRO A 126 11.24 -2.21 -18.31
N ASP A 127 10.78 -3.17 -19.11
CA ASP A 127 9.48 -3.08 -19.78
C ASP A 127 8.36 -3.62 -18.88
N ARG A 128 8.64 -4.65 -18.08
CA ARG A 128 7.69 -5.28 -17.16
C ARG A 128 8.16 -5.12 -15.72
N VAL A 129 7.37 -4.40 -14.93
CA VAL A 129 7.72 -4.07 -13.55
C VAL A 129 6.68 -4.59 -12.57
N LEU A 130 7.14 -5.10 -11.43
CA LEU A 130 6.29 -5.50 -10.31
C LEU A 130 6.57 -4.64 -9.09
N GLU A 131 5.53 -4.04 -8.52
CA GLU A 131 5.57 -3.42 -7.18
C GLU A 131 4.66 -4.22 -6.23
N PRO A 132 5.20 -5.14 -5.41
CA PRO A 132 4.42 -6.08 -4.61
C PRO A 132 3.75 -5.48 -3.36
N SER A 133 4.09 -4.25 -2.96
CA SER A 133 3.54 -3.56 -1.79
C SER A 133 3.48 -2.05 -2.03
N ALA A 134 2.63 -1.65 -2.96
CA ALA A 134 2.75 -0.35 -3.62
C ALA A 134 2.33 0.87 -2.78
N GLY A 135 1.52 0.69 -1.76
CA GLY A 135 0.91 1.83 -1.07
C GLY A 135 0.15 2.70 -2.06
N VAL A 136 0.53 3.98 -2.17
CA VAL A 136 -0.04 4.94 -3.14
C VAL A 136 0.76 5.04 -4.45
N GLY A 137 1.79 4.22 -4.64
CA GLY A 137 2.48 4.07 -5.93
C GLY A 137 3.71 4.95 -6.11
N ALA A 138 4.45 5.24 -5.03
CA ALA A 138 5.66 6.06 -5.11
C ALA A 138 6.73 5.45 -6.04
N PHE A 139 6.92 4.12 -6.03
CA PHE A 139 7.81 3.48 -7.00
C PHE A 139 7.20 3.37 -8.39
N VAL A 140 5.86 3.19 -8.52
CA VAL A 140 5.19 3.33 -9.82
C VAL A 140 5.51 4.68 -10.46
N ASP A 141 5.33 5.78 -9.74
CA ASP A 141 5.63 7.13 -10.25
C ASP A 141 7.11 7.28 -10.63
N ALA A 142 8.03 6.85 -9.76
CA ALA A 142 9.47 6.94 -10.01
C ALA A 142 9.89 6.16 -11.27
N VAL A 143 9.35 4.96 -11.48
CA VAL A 143 9.62 4.16 -12.68
C VAL A 143 9.05 4.82 -13.93
N LEU A 144 7.80 5.29 -13.89
CA LEU A 144 7.15 5.95 -15.03
C LEU A 144 7.83 7.26 -15.41
N GLY A 145 8.48 7.95 -14.46
CA GLY A 145 9.30 9.14 -14.71
C GLY A 145 10.45 8.88 -15.69
N TYR A 146 11.01 7.66 -15.69
CA TYR A 146 12.13 7.26 -16.55
C TYR A 146 11.74 6.36 -17.72
N LYS A 147 10.65 5.59 -17.59
CA LYS A 147 10.10 4.69 -18.62
C LYS A 147 8.57 4.82 -18.65
N PRO A 148 8.02 5.86 -19.32
CA PRO A 148 6.58 6.16 -19.30
C PRO A 148 5.68 5.06 -19.89
N ASP A 149 6.24 4.17 -20.71
CA ASP A 149 5.59 3.06 -21.38
C ASP A 149 5.87 1.70 -20.70
N ALA A 150 6.37 1.69 -19.46
CA ALA A 150 6.50 0.46 -18.67
C ALA A 150 5.13 -0.15 -18.34
N ASP A 151 5.02 -1.48 -18.44
CA ASP A 151 3.87 -2.27 -17.98
C ASP A 151 4.07 -2.63 -16.50
N ILE A 152 3.39 -1.90 -15.62
CA ILE A 152 3.56 -2.04 -14.17
C ILE A 152 2.37 -2.81 -13.57
N MET A 153 2.70 -3.86 -12.83
CA MET A 153 1.76 -4.55 -11.95
C MET A 153 2.03 -4.18 -10.50
N ALA A 154 1.03 -3.61 -9.83
CA ALA A 154 1.13 -3.15 -8.45
C ALA A 154 0.15 -3.91 -7.56
N PHE A 155 0.63 -4.42 -6.43
CA PHE A 155 -0.19 -5.06 -5.39
C PHE A 155 -0.29 -4.15 -4.17
N GLU A 156 -1.50 -4.00 -3.64
CA GLU A 156 -1.73 -3.34 -2.35
C GLU A 156 -2.81 -4.10 -1.59
N LYS A 157 -2.52 -4.46 -0.34
CA LYS A 157 -3.39 -5.31 0.49
C LYS A 157 -4.48 -4.50 1.20
N ASP A 158 -4.19 -3.26 1.58
CA ASP A 158 -5.15 -2.37 2.22
C ASP A 158 -6.20 -1.90 1.22
N LEU A 159 -7.47 -2.10 1.57
CA LEU A 159 -8.60 -1.88 0.67
C LEU A 159 -8.72 -0.41 0.22
N MET A 160 -8.48 0.52 1.15
CA MET A 160 -8.65 1.95 0.86
C MET A 160 -7.44 2.50 0.09
N THR A 161 -6.25 2.10 0.50
CA THR A 161 -5.00 2.48 -0.15
C THR A 161 -4.96 1.95 -1.58
N GLY A 162 -5.31 0.68 -1.80
CA GLY A 162 -5.39 0.10 -3.14
C GLY A 162 -6.47 0.72 -4.02
N ARG A 163 -7.57 1.21 -3.43
CA ARG A 163 -8.59 2.00 -4.15
C ARG A 163 -8.02 3.34 -4.62
N ILE A 164 -7.30 4.05 -3.74
CA ILE A 164 -6.66 5.32 -4.09
C ILE A 164 -5.58 5.10 -5.16
N LEU A 165 -4.75 4.07 -5.02
CA LEU A 165 -3.73 3.67 -5.98
C LEU A 165 -4.31 3.46 -7.39
N LYS A 166 -5.48 2.81 -7.51
CA LYS A 166 -6.19 2.65 -8.79
C LYS A 166 -6.53 3.97 -9.47
N HIS A 167 -6.95 4.98 -8.71
CA HIS A 167 -7.25 6.29 -9.27
C HIS A 167 -5.99 7.08 -9.62
N LEU A 168 -4.89 6.89 -8.88
CA LEU A 168 -3.60 7.52 -9.16
C LEU A 168 -2.95 6.93 -10.43
N HIS A 169 -3.12 5.63 -10.69
CA HIS A 169 -2.54 4.95 -11.85
C HIS A 169 -3.58 4.14 -12.62
N PRO A 170 -4.55 4.81 -13.28
CA PRO A 170 -5.64 4.13 -13.98
C PRO A 170 -5.17 3.29 -15.17
N ASP A 171 -4.00 3.61 -15.73
CA ASP A 171 -3.42 2.90 -16.88
C ASP A 171 -2.54 1.70 -16.47
N GLN A 172 -2.32 1.48 -15.17
CA GLN A 172 -1.47 0.41 -14.64
C GLN A 172 -2.29 -0.73 -14.04
N LYS A 173 -1.68 -1.92 -13.91
CA LYS A 173 -2.35 -3.12 -13.40
C LYS A 173 -2.34 -3.15 -11.87
N VAL A 174 -3.32 -2.52 -11.24
CA VAL A 174 -3.45 -2.48 -9.77
C VAL A 174 -4.32 -3.60 -9.23
N ARG A 175 -3.76 -4.43 -8.32
CA ARG A 175 -4.42 -5.54 -7.64
C ARG A 175 -4.58 -5.25 -6.15
N VAL A 176 -5.81 -5.01 -5.73
CA VAL A 176 -6.16 -4.74 -4.32
C VAL A 176 -6.29 -6.05 -3.55
N GLN A 177 -5.16 -6.70 -3.33
CA GLN A 177 -5.01 -7.96 -2.60
C GLN A 177 -3.55 -8.17 -2.18
N GLY A 178 -3.31 -9.15 -1.32
CA GLY A 178 -1.96 -9.52 -0.92
C GLY A 178 -1.14 -10.09 -2.09
N PHE A 179 0.16 -9.79 -2.11
CA PHE A 179 1.12 -10.28 -3.09
C PHE A 179 1.19 -11.81 -3.15
N GLU A 180 0.89 -12.50 -2.05
CA GLU A 180 0.85 -13.97 -2.00
C GLU A 180 -0.13 -14.61 -2.99
N LYS A 181 -1.06 -13.81 -3.55
CA LYS A 181 -2.05 -14.26 -4.53
C LYS A 181 -1.59 -14.13 -5.99
N ILE A 182 -0.36 -13.69 -6.25
CA ILE A 182 0.15 -13.63 -7.62
C ILE A 182 0.13 -15.03 -8.25
N GLU A 183 -0.36 -15.12 -9.49
CA GLU A 183 -0.59 -16.40 -10.15
C GLU A 183 0.69 -16.93 -10.83
N LYS A 184 0.80 -18.26 -10.95
CA LYS A 184 1.94 -18.97 -11.54
C LYS A 184 2.43 -18.47 -12.91
N PRO A 185 1.57 -17.98 -13.84
CA PRO A 185 2.06 -17.42 -15.10
C PRO A 185 3.03 -16.24 -14.97
N PHE A 186 3.11 -15.61 -13.78
CA PHE A 186 4.04 -14.53 -13.50
C PHE A 186 5.38 -14.99 -12.89
N THR A 187 5.61 -16.30 -12.74
CA THR A 187 6.93 -16.84 -12.41
C THR A 187 7.91 -16.55 -13.54
N GLY A 188 9.07 -15.97 -13.23
CA GLY A 188 10.08 -15.63 -14.23
C GLY A 188 9.63 -14.59 -15.27
N TYR A 189 8.67 -13.73 -14.94
CA TYR A 189 8.03 -12.82 -15.90
C TYR A 189 8.60 -11.40 -15.91
N PHE A 190 8.90 -10.82 -14.74
CA PHE A 190 9.20 -9.39 -14.65
C PHE A 190 10.68 -9.09 -14.88
N ASP A 191 10.98 -7.93 -15.47
CA ASP A 191 12.34 -7.44 -15.67
C ASP A 191 12.89 -6.78 -14.39
N LEU A 192 12.00 -6.11 -13.64
CA LEU A 192 12.29 -5.46 -12.37
C LEU A 192 11.18 -5.75 -11.36
N VAL A 193 11.56 -6.13 -10.15
CA VAL A 193 10.70 -6.06 -8.97
C VAL A 193 11.27 -4.99 -8.04
N ILE A 194 10.48 -3.96 -7.72
CA ILE A 194 10.94 -2.80 -6.93
C ILE A 194 9.89 -2.43 -5.89
N SER A 195 10.31 -2.19 -4.65
CA SER A 195 9.37 -1.90 -3.55
C SER A 195 10.09 -1.43 -2.29
N ASN A 196 9.32 -0.77 -1.43
CA ASN A 196 9.54 -0.82 0.01
C ASN A 196 8.66 -1.95 0.54
N ILE A 197 9.25 -3.10 0.84
CA ILE A 197 8.49 -4.29 1.26
C ILE A 197 8.09 -4.14 2.74
N PRO A 198 7.03 -4.81 3.21
CA PRO A 198 6.71 -4.79 4.64
C PRO A 198 7.78 -5.49 5.50
N PHE A 199 7.91 -5.06 6.75
CA PHE A 199 8.88 -5.59 7.72
C PHE A 199 8.20 -6.17 8.97
N GLY A 200 8.88 -7.11 9.61
CA GLY A 200 8.47 -7.69 10.90
C GLY A 200 8.35 -9.22 10.91
N ASP A 201 8.12 -9.74 12.11
CA ASP A 201 8.00 -11.18 12.40
C ASP A 201 6.57 -11.68 12.19
N VAL A 202 6.08 -11.48 10.97
CA VAL A 202 4.73 -11.89 10.56
C VAL A 202 4.87 -13.01 9.54
N ALA A 203 4.32 -14.18 9.86
CA ALA A 203 4.26 -15.29 8.93
C ALA A 203 3.26 -15.01 7.80
N VAL A 204 3.61 -15.42 6.57
CA VAL A 204 2.75 -15.32 5.40
C VAL A 204 2.25 -16.71 5.03
N PHE A 205 0.93 -16.85 4.92
CA PHE A 205 0.32 -18.08 4.47
C PHE A 205 0.29 -18.12 2.94
N ASP A 206 1.28 -18.80 2.36
CA ASP A 206 1.34 -19.17 0.95
C ASP A 206 1.59 -20.68 0.86
N PRO A 207 0.61 -21.48 0.41
CA PRO A 207 0.77 -22.93 0.31
C PRO A 207 2.02 -23.36 -0.47
N GLU A 208 2.43 -22.62 -1.52
CA GLU A 208 3.61 -22.97 -2.30
C GLU A 208 4.91 -22.90 -1.47
N PHE A 209 4.91 -22.08 -0.42
CA PHE A 209 6.04 -21.92 0.48
C PHE A 209 5.88 -22.79 1.73
N THR A 210 4.69 -22.80 2.34
CA THR A 210 4.43 -23.48 3.62
C THR A 210 4.57 -25.01 3.50
N VAL A 211 4.11 -25.61 2.39
CA VAL A 211 4.23 -27.07 2.17
C VAL A 211 5.37 -27.44 1.22
N SER A 212 6.25 -26.49 0.89
CA SER A 212 7.41 -26.74 0.01
C SER A 212 8.32 -27.80 0.62
N HIS A 213 8.96 -28.62 -0.22
CA HIS A 213 10.05 -29.52 0.22
C HIS A 213 11.36 -28.77 0.47
N ASP A 214 11.50 -27.58 -0.12
CA ASP A 214 12.65 -26.69 0.08
C ASP A 214 12.61 -26.04 1.48
N PRO A 215 13.61 -26.31 2.35
CA PRO A 215 13.72 -25.68 3.66
C PRO A 215 13.78 -24.16 3.61
N ALA A 216 14.40 -23.57 2.57
CA ALA A 216 14.56 -22.13 2.43
C ALA A 216 13.19 -21.46 2.27
N ARG A 217 12.33 -22.00 1.38
CA ARG A 217 10.95 -21.53 1.19
C ARG A 217 10.10 -21.62 2.46
N ARG A 218 10.18 -22.75 3.18
CA ARG A 218 9.46 -22.91 4.46
C ARG A 218 9.94 -21.91 5.51
N SER A 219 11.24 -21.62 5.55
CA SER A 219 11.82 -20.65 6.47
C SER A 219 11.40 -19.22 6.12
N ALA A 220 11.48 -18.86 4.84
CA ALA A 220 11.11 -17.53 4.35
C ALA A 220 9.66 -17.17 4.67
N ALA A 221 8.73 -18.13 4.60
CA ALA A 221 7.32 -17.88 4.95
C ALA A 221 7.08 -17.48 6.42
N LYS A 222 8.06 -17.64 7.32
CA LYS A 222 7.91 -17.28 8.74
C LYS A 222 8.04 -15.79 9.01
N THR A 223 8.72 -15.04 8.15
CA THR A 223 8.86 -13.58 8.27
C THR A 223 8.50 -12.90 6.95
N ILE A 224 7.77 -11.79 7.03
CA ILE A 224 7.16 -11.20 5.85
C ILE A 224 8.20 -10.66 4.86
N HIS A 225 9.30 -10.08 5.34
CA HIS A 225 10.35 -9.53 4.50
C HIS A 225 11.11 -10.63 3.73
N ASN A 226 11.42 -11.76 4.36
CA ASN A 226 12.06 -12.89 3.70
C ASN A 226 11.14 -13.54 2.67
N TYR A 227 9.85 -13.68 3.00
CA TYR A 227 8.84 -14.16 2.06
C TYR A 227 8.77 -13.25 0.83
N PHE A 228 8.64 -11.93 1.01
CA PHE A 228 8.58 -10.98 -0.10
C PHE A 228 9.84 -11.04 -0.96
N PHE A 229 11.03 -11.15 -0.35
CA PHE A 229 12.29 -11.30 -1.08
C PHE A 229 12.30 -12.55 -1.96
N LEU A 230 12.05 -13.71 -1.36
CA LEU A 230 12.17 -15.00 -2.07
C LEU A 230 11.06 -15.18 -3.11
N LYS A 231 9.81 -14.78 -2.80
CA LYS A 231 8.70 -14.81 -3.77
C LYS A 231 8.97 -13.85 -4.94
N SER A 232 9.59 -12.69 -4.69
CA SER A 232 9.95 -11.76 -5.77
C SER A 232 11.05 -12.31 -6.68
N LEU A 233 12.02 -13.04 -6.13
CA LEU A 233 13.01 -13.79 -6.91
C LEU A 233 12.36 -14.87 -7.78
N ASP A 234 11.29 -15.53 -7.33
CA ASP A 234 10.53 -16.46 -8.17
C ASP A 234 9.80 -15.74 -9.33
N THR A 235 9.44 -14.47 -9.17
CA THR A 235 8.67 -13.71 -10.19
C THR A 235 9.55 -12.99 -11.22
N VAL A 236 10.80 -12.71 -10.88
CA VAL A 236 11.73 -12.02 -11.77
C VAL A 236 12.30 -13.01 -12.79
N ARG A 237 12.42 -12.59 -14.06
CA ARG A 237 13.05 -13.42 -15.09
C ARG A 237 14.53 -13.63 -14.83
N GLU A 238 15.14 -14.61 -15.50
CA GLU A 238 16.58 -14.74 -15.52
C GLU A 238 17.25 -13.43 -16.00
N GLY A 239 18.23 -12.96 -15.22
CA GLY A 239 18.91 -11.68 -15.44
C GLY A 239 18.07 -10.43 -15.14
N GLY A 240 16.87 -10.57 -14.57
CA GLY A 240 16.11 -9.45 -14.04
C GLY A 240 16.55 -9.05 -12.63
N ILE A 241 16.00 -7.95 -12.13
CA ILE A 241 16.49 -7.27 -10.92
C ILE A 241 15.42 -7.25 -9.84
N VAL A 242 15.83 -7.49 -8.59
CA VAL A 242 15.03 -7.20 -7.40
C VAL A 242 15.71 -6.05 -6.64
N ALA A 243 15.01 -4.94 -6.49
CA ALA A 243 15.49 -3.73 -5.83
C ALA A 243 14.57 -3.36 -4.67
N PHE A 244 14.96 -3.71 -3.44
CA PHE A 244 14.13 -3.48 -2.25
C PHE A 244 14.76 -2.55 -1.23
N ILE A 245 13.91 -1.71 -0.64
CA ILE A 245 14.16 -1.18 0.69
C ILE A 245 13.71 -2.28 1.66
N THR A 246 14.63 -2.76 2.50
CA THR A 246 14.35 -3.80 3.48
C THR A 246 14.92 -3.51 4.86
N SER A 247 14.42 -4.22 5.89
CA SER A 247 15.03 -4.21 7.22
C SER A 247 16.38 -4.94 7.22
N GLN A 248 17.23 -4.61 8.19
CA GLN A 248 18.51 -5.30 8.42
C GLN A 248 18.33 -6.81 8.65
N GLY A 249 17.15 -7.24 9.13
CA GLY A 249 16.84 -8.66 9.40
C GLY A 249 17.00 -9.59 8.19
N VAL A 250 16.98 -9.09 6.95
CA VAL A 250 17.32 -9.90 5.76
C VAL A 250 18.80 -10.31 5.76
N LEU A 251 19.70 -9.43 6.24
CA LEU A 251 21.14 -9.69 6.30
C LEU A 251 21.54 -10.49 7.55
N ASP A 252 20.69 -10.52 8.57
CA ASP A 252 20.93 -11.22 9.84
C ASP A 252 20.32 -12.65 9.88
N ALA A 253 19.62 -13.08 8.81
CA ALA A 253 18.85 -14.33 8.73
C ALA A 253 19.66 -15.55 8.26
#